data_AF-T0QZR8-F1
#
_entry.id   AF-T0QZR8-F1
#
_cell.length_a   1.000
_cell.length_b   1.000
_cell.length_c   1.000
_cell.angle_alpha   90.00
_cell.angle_beta   90.00
_cell.angle_gamma   90.00
#
_symmetry.space_group_name_H-M   'P 1'
#
loop_
_entity.id
_entity.type
_entity.pdbx_description
1 polymer ?
#
loop_
_entity_poly.entity_id
_entity_poly.type
_entity_poly.pdbx_seq_one_letter_code
_entity_poly.pdbx_strand_id
1 'polypeptide(L)'
;MKRRIDLRWLGRTSRLVWYDGTSDRMVEASAKTVLGLPAETRILLRDGDGDHVPVAGCLPPGTYDVIVFDGAPPLPTDEPLPVNTIALPDDAVAVAPPMLPLYRTVLGHKRQRTASVSTIIGHFIEVFTVPIAANDVVNFVPNHGPFALHSLYAALVASEYDPPDATSFYKIASSAVVLDRQRAIRYYAIPPSDVVQLPPAGKGPILRAYLKTSRLHALPAETRRRLLGLAEVLKQSPDDLLAAYHRFLMQFTPISKAQFTKHQQRTS
;
A
#
# COMPACT_ATOMS: atom_id res chain seq x y z
N MET A 1 -14.99 -15.40 -14.69
CA MET A 1 -14.26 -16.38 -15.55
C MET A 1 -13.51 -17.39 -14.67
N LYS A 2 -13.23 -18.59 -15.17
CA LYS A 2 -12.44 -19.62 -14.45
C LYS A 2 -10.95 -19.39 -14.76
N ARG A 3 -10.10 -19.33 -13.73
CA ARG A 3 -8.65 -19.16 -13.85
C ARG A 3 -7.92 -20.40 -13.34
N ARG A 4 -6.69 -20.61 -13.84
CA ARG A 4 -5.85 -21.75 -13.49
C ARG A 4 -4.37 -21.44 -13.62
N ILE A 5 -3.55 -22.00 -12.73
CA ILE A 5 -2.09 -22.09 -12.85
C ILE A 5 -1.64 -23.49 -12.42
N ASP A 6 -0.45 -23.88 -12.86
CA ASP A 6 0.22 -25.10 -12.39
C ASP A 6 1.37 -24.71 -11.45
N LEU A 7 1.46 -25.34 -10.30
CA LEU A 7 2.44 -25.08 -9.24
C LEU A 7 3.45 -26.23 -9.20
N ARG A 8 4.74 -25.94 -9.33
CA ARG A 8 5.81 -26.92 -9.23
C ARG A 8 6.51 -26.84 -7.88
N TRP A 9 6.50 -27.92 -7.12
CA TRP A 9 7.15 -27.99 -5.81
C TRP A 9 7.70 -29.39 -5.56
N LEU A 10 8.97 -29.49 -5.14
CA LEU A 10 9.67 -30.77 -4.88
C LEU A 10 9.50 -31.81 -6.01
N GLY A 11 9.59 -31.35 -7.27
CA GLY A 11 9.45 -32.21 -8.45
C GLY A 11 8.01 -32.64 -8.77
N ARG A 12 7.01 -32.20 -8.00
CA ARG A 12 5.58 -32.44 -8.26
C ARG A 12 4.95 -31.20 -8.88
N THR A 13 4.03 -31.42 -9.82
CA THR A 13 3.21 -30.35 -10.41
C THR A 13 1.77 -30.52 -9.94
N SER A 14 1.24 -29.52 -9.24
CA SER A 14 -0.13 -29.51 -8.76
C SER A 14 -0.91 -28.38 -9.41
N ARG A 15 -2.16 -28.65 -9.80
CA ARG A 15 -3.00 -27.66 -10.47
C ARG A 15 -3.83 -26.87 -9.46
N LEU A 16 -3.77 -25.54 -9.56
CA LEU A 16 -4.61 -24.62 -8.79
C LEU A 16 -5.65 -23.97 -9.70
N VAL A 17 -6.90 -23.94 -9.26
CA VAL A 17 -8.05 -23.41 -10.02
C VAL A 17 -8.91 -22.55 -9.12
N TRP A 18 -9.35 -21.40 -9.62
CA TRP A 18 -10.25 -20.48 -8.92
C TRP A 18 -11.14 -19.71 -9.90
N TYR A 19 -12.08 -18.93 -9.36
CA TYR A 19 -12.94 -18.04 -10.14
C TYR A 19 -12.50 -16.57 -9.97
N ASP A 20 -12.76 -15.73 -10.97
CA ASP A 20 -12.58 -14.29 -10.83
C ASP A 20 -13.28 -13.75 -9.57
N GLY A 21 -12.65 -12.77 -8.93
CA GLY A 21 -13.11 -12.23 -7.65
C GLY A 21 -12.68 -13.03 -6.41
N THR A 22 -12.08 -14.22 -6.58
CA THR A 22 -11.45 -14.94 -5.46
C THR A 22 -10.28 -14.13 -4.91
N SER A 23 -10.32 -13.82 -3.61
CA SER A 23 -9.27 -13.03 -2.97
C SER A 23 -7.91 -13.73 -2.98
N ASP A 24 -6.83 -12.95 -3.08
CA ASP A 24 -5.46 -13.50 -3.07
C ASP A 24 -5.18 -14.38 -1.85
N ARG A 25 -5.74 -14.03 -0.68
CA ARG A 25 -5.61 -14.83 0.53
C ARG A 25 -6.23 -16.22 0.38
N MET A 26 -7.38 -16.33 -0.30
CA MET A 26 -8.03 -17.61 -0.56
C MET A 26 -7.28 -18.42 -1.63
N VAL A 27 -6.74 -17.77 -2.66
CA VAL A 27 -5.91 -18.43 -3.67
C VAL A 27 -4.62 -18.96 -3.03
N GLU A 28 -3.98 -18.17 -2.18
CA GLU A 28 -2.78 -18.56 -1.42
C GLU A 28 -3.07 -19.71 -0.44
N ALA A 29 -4.16 -19.64 0.33
CA ALA A 29 -4.57 -20.73 1.21
C ALA A 29 -4.84 -22.01 0.42
N SER A 30 -5.54 -21.92 -0.72
CA SER A 30 -5.81 -23.06 -1.60
C SER A 30 -4.53 -23.63 -2.21
N ALA A 31 -3.56 -22.78 -2.58
CA ALA A 31 -2.25 -23.22 -3.03
C ALA A 31 -1.54 -24.04 -1.94
N LYS A 32 -1.52 -23.57 -0.69
CA LYS A 32 -0.94 -24.31 0.44
C LYS A 32 -1.64 -25.65 0.67
N THR A 33 -2.98 -25.68 0.62
CA THR A 33 -3.75 -26.93 0.73
C THR A 33 -3.38 -27.92 -0.37
N VAL A 34 -3.33 -27.47 -1.62
CA VAL A 34 -3.01 -28.33 -2.79
C VAL A 34 -1.56 -28.81 -2.78
N LEU A 35 -0.66 -28.05 -2.15
CA LEU A 35 0.75 -28.41 -1.98
C LEU A 35 1.02 -29.22 -0.71
N GLY A 36 0.04 -29.36 0.20
CA GLY A 36 0.25 -30.02 1.51
C GLY A 36 1.14 -29.23 2.46
N LEU A 37 1.16 -27.90 2.33
CA LEU A 37 1.96 -27.01 3.18
C LEU A 37 1.16 -26.57 4.43
N PRO A 38 1.81 -26.45 5.60
CA PRO A 38 1.20 -25.81 6.77
C PRO A 38 0.68 -24.40 6.46
N ALA A 39 -0.40 -23.98 7.13
CA ALA A 39 -1.04 -22.68 6.90
C ALA A 39 -0.08 -21.48 7.09
N GLU A 40 0.83 -21.60 8.06
CA GLU A 40 1.83 -20.58 8.40
C GLU A 40 2.98 -20.49 7.40
N THR A 41 3.15 -21.50 6.54
CA THR A 41 4.22 -21.54 5.54
C THR A 41 4.10 -20.35 4.62
N ARG A 42 5.15 -19.54 4.50
CA ARG A 42 5.17 -18.41 3.57
C ARG A 42 5.70 -18.88 2.22
N ILE A 43 4.91 -18.63 1.18
CA ILE A 43 5.23 -19.07 -0.19
C ILE A 43 5.26 -17.90 -1.16
N LEU A 44 6.21 -17.95 -2.08
CA LEU A 44 6.26 -17.17 -3.30
C LEU A 44 6.24 -18.11 -4.50
N LEU A 45 5.90 -17.55 -5.66
CA LEU A 45 5.94 -18.23 -6.94
C LEU A 45 7.07 -17.63 -7.78
N ARG A 46 7.82 -18.47 -8.49
CA ARG A 46 8.73 -18.03 -9.53
C ARG A 46 8.09 -18.28 -10.89
N ASP A 47 7.94 -17.24 -11.70
CA ASP A 47 7.42 -17.38 -13.06
C ASP A 47 8.49 -17.87 -14.05
N GLY A 48 8.10 -17.99 -15.33
CA GLY A 48 8.98 -18.45 -16.40
C GLY A 48 10.15 -17.50 -16.71
N ASP A 49 10.05 -16.23 -16.33
CA ASP A 49 11.10 -15.22 -16.51
C ASP A 49 12.08 -15.19 -15.32
N GLY A 50 11.81 -16.00 -14.29
CA GLY A 50 12.63 -16.09 -13.08
C GLY A 50 12.24 -15.05 -12.02
N ASP A 51 11.13 -14.35 -12.19
CA ASP A 51 10.65 -13.34 -11.25
C ASP A 51 9.82 -13.95 -10.12
N HIS A 52 10.04 -13.43 -8.91
CA HIS A 52 9.31 -13.86 -7.72
C HIS A 52 8.05 -13.03 -7.56
N VAL A 53 6.90 -13.69 -7.72
CA VAL A 53 5.58 -13.11 -7.62
C VAL A 53 4.81 -13.74 -6.45
N PRO A 54 3.92 -13.01 -5.78
CA PRO A 54 3.05 -13.59 -4.78
C PRO A 54 1.98 -14.46 -5.44
N VAL A 55 1.41 -15.38 -4.65
CA VAL A 55 0.18 -16.06 -5.06
C VAL A 55 -0.95 -15.03 -5.11
N ALA A 56 -1.53 -14.82 -6.29
CA ALA A 56 -2.58 -13.84 -6.51
C ALA A 56 -3.65 -14.35 -7.48
N GLY A 57 -4.89 -13.90 -7.28
CA GLY A 57 -6.01 -14.26 -8.15
C GLY A 57 -5.91 -13.68 -9.56
N CYS A 58 -5.05 -12.66 -9.75
CA CYS A 58 -4.81 -12.01 -11.03
C CYS A 58 -3.69 -12.64 -11.87
N LEU A 59 -3.04 -13.72 -11.40
CA LEU A 59 -1.95 -14.35 -12.13
C LEU A 59 -2.38 -14.85 -13.52
N PRO A 60 -1.54 -14.66 -14.55
CA PRO A 60 -1.78 -15.24 -15.85
C PRO A 60 -1.64 -16.78 -15.79
N PRO A 61 -2.35 -17.52 -16.65
CA PRO A 61 -2.16 -18.95 -16.77
C PRO A 61 -0.70 -19.28 -17.08
N GLY A 62 -0.12 -20.24 -16.36
CA GLY A 62 1.28 -20.61 -16.51
C GLY A 62 1.71 -21.63 -15.47
N THR A 63 2.97 -22.04 -15.57
CA THR A 63 3.63 -22.88 -14.56
C THR A 63 4.52 -22.02 -13.70
N TYR A 64 4.43 -22.19 -12.39
CA TYR A 64 5.21 -21.43 -11.43
C TYR A 64 5.95 -22.37 -10.47
N ASP A 65 7.23 -22.12 -10.22
CA ASP A 65 7.98 -22.85 -9.20
C ASP A 65 7.68 -22.27 -7.81
N VAL A 66 7.34 -23.12 -6.84
CA VAL A 66 7.00 -22.69 -5.48
C VAL A 66 8.28 -22.54 -4.65
N ILE A 67 8.42 -21.38 -4.03
CA ILE A 67 9.51 -21.05 -3.12
C ILE A 67 8.95 -20.87 -1.72
N VAL A 68 9.38 -21.73 -0.80
CA VAL A 68 9.12 -21.58 0.63
C VAL A 68 10.22 -20.69 1.22
N PHE A 69 9.84 -19.66 1.98
CA PHE A 69 10.80 -18.79 2.65
C PHE A 69 10.43 -18.61 4.12
N ASP A 70 11.20 -19.24 5.00
CA ASP A 70 11.05 -19.11 6.44
C ASP A 70 11.96 -17.98 6.94
N GLY A 71 11.40 -16.77 7.03
CA GLY A 71 12.12 -15.61 7.54
C GLY A 71 11.21 -14.44 7.89
N ALA A 72 10.88 -14.30 9.18
CA ALA A 72 10.69 -13.05 9.96
C ALA A 72 9.83 -13.30 11.22
N PRO A 73 10.06 -12.58 12.34
CA PRO A 73 9.47 -12.85 13.67
C PRO A 73 7.92 -12.80 13.68
N PRO A 74 7.29 -13.42 14.69
CA PRO A 74 5.86 -13.67 14.69
C PRO A 74 5.05 -12.37 14.69
N LEU A 75 4.02 -12.32 13.83
CA LEU A 75 2.88 -11.43 14.04
C LEU A 75 2.12 -11.96 15.26
N PRO A 76 1.66 -11.10 16.19
CA PRO A 76 0.81 -11.55 17.27
C PRO A 76 -0.51 -12.09 16.71
N THR A 77 -0.80 -13.32 17.12
CA THR A 77 -2.09 -14.02 17.03
C THR A 77 -3.14 -13.35 17.93
N ASP A 78 -4.40 -13.75 17.68
CA ASP A 78 -5.68 -13.43 18.36
C ASP A 78 -6.53 -12.41 17.56
N GLU A 79 -7.80 -12.61 17.20
CA GLU A 79 -8.81 -13.66 17.37
C GLU A 79 -9.93 -13.35 16.33
N PRO A 80 -10.90 -14.24 16.04
CA PRO A 80 -11.87 -14.10 14.97
C PRO A 80 -13.14 -13.36 15.41
N LEU A 81 -13.71 -12.51 14.55
CA LEU A 81 -15.05 -11.93 14.75
C LEU A 81 -15.82 -11.79 13.41
N PRO A 82 -17.17 -11.75 13.45
CA PRO A 82 -18.01 -12.76 12.82
C PRO A 82 -18.53 -12.39 11.44
N VAL A 83 -18.99 -13.43 10.73
CA VAL A 83 -19.83 -13.35 9.53
C VAL A 83 -21.12 -12.62 9.89
N ASN A 84 -21.39 -11.48 9.23
CA ASN A 84 -22.75 -11.03 8.98
C ASN A 84 -22.85 -10.36 7.62
N THR A 85 -23.66 -11.02 6.80
CA THR A 85 -24.30 -10.68 5.53
C THR A 85 -24.69 -9.20 5.39
N ILE A 86 -24.24 -8.55 4.30
CA ILE A 86 -24.98 -7.46 3.67
C ILE A 86 -24.87 -7.62 2.15
N ALA A 87 -26.04 -7.69 1.50
CA ALA A 87 -26.26 -7.88 0.08
C ALA A 87 -25.70 -6.71 -0.78
N LEU A 88 -25.26 -7.03 -2.00
CA LEU A 88 -25.13 -6.05 -3.08
C LEU A 88 -26.51 -5.69 -3.65
N PRO A 89 -26.69 -4.45 -4.12
CA PRO A 89 -27.53 -4.18 -5.28
C PRO A 89 -26.70 -3.81 -6.52
N ASP A 90 -27.27 -4.20 -7.66
CA ASP A 90 -26.83 -4.05 -9.04
C ASP A 90 -26.79 -2.60 -9.57
N ASP A 91 -26.01 -2.48 -10.65
CA ASP A 91 -26.04 -1.52 -11.78
C ASP A 91 -25.99 -0.01 -11.51
N ALA A 92 -24.89 0.62 -11.98
CA ALA A 92 -24.92 1.56 -13.13
C ALA A 92 -23.68 2.48 -13.19
N VAL A 93 -23.06 2.47 -14.39
CA VAL A 93 -22.36 3.57 -15.09
C VAL A 93 -21.15 4.24 -14.42
N ALA A 94 -20.01 4.11 -15.09
CA ALA A 94 -18.78 4.84 -14.82
C ALA A 94 -18.99 6.36 -14.80
N VAL A 95 -18.79 6.97 -13.63
CA VAL A 95 -18.71 8.42 -13.45
C VAL A 95 -17.43 8.73 -12.68
N ALA A 96 -16.69 9.74 -13.14
CA ALA A 96 -15.42 10.21 -12.58
C ALA A 96 -15.46 10.34 -11.04
N PRO A 97 -14.33 10.10 -10.34
CA PRO A 97 -14.32 10.07 -8.88
C PRO A 97 -14.80 11.40 -8.29
N PRO A 98 -15.68 11.36 -7.26
CA PRO A 98 -16.22 12.56 -6.64
C PRO A 98 -15.09 13.34 -5.94
N MET A 99 -15.02 14.64 -6.20
CA MET A 99 -14.15 15.53 -5.43
C MET A 99 -14.58 15.51 -3.95
N LEU A 100 -13.62 15.26 -3.05
CA LEU A 100 -13.86 15.29 -1.61
C LEU A 100 -14.33 16.68 -1.13
N PRO A 101 -15.30 16.75 -0.19
CA PRO A 101 -15.90 18.00 0.26
C PRO A 101 -15.05 18.68 1.35
N LEU A 102 -13.86 19.20 1.01
CA LEU A 102 -13.36 20.42 1.67
C LEU A 102 -13.68 21.68 0.88
N TYR A 103 -14.01 21.56 -0.41
CA TYR A 103 -14.17 22.74 -1.27
C TYR A 103 -15.36 23.63 -0.83
N ARG A 104 -16.33 23.08 -0.09
CA ARG A 104 -17.47 23.86 0.44
C ARG A 104 -17.24 24.46 1.82
N THR A 105 -16.28 23.97 2.58
CA THR A 105 -16.11 24.34 3.99
C THR A 105 -15.00 25.35 4.23
N VAL A 106 -14.00 25.45 3.33
CA VAL A 106 -12.82 26.30 3.58
C VAL A 106 -12.95 27.70 2.94
N LEU A 107 -13.88 27.93 2.02
CA LEU A 107 -14.08 29.24 1.36
C LEU A 107 -15.44 29.90 1.63
N GLY A 108 -16.22 29.40 2.59
CA GLY A 108 -17.55 29.94 2.91
C GLY A 108 -17.70 30.26 4.39
N HIS A 109 -17.78 31.54 4.73
CA HIS A 109 -18.19 32.00 6.06
C HIS A 109 -19.54 31.37 6.44
N LYS A 110 -19.53 30.41 7.38
CA LYS A 110 -20.50 30.17 8.49
C LYS A 110 -20.34 28.75 9.04
N ARG A 111 -20.01 28.69 10.34
CA ARG A 111 -19.84 27.52 11.23
C ARG A 111 -18.64 26.63 10.90
N GLN A 112 -17.57 26.82 11.67
CA GLN A 112 -16.48 25.85 11.87
C GLN A 112 -17.09 24.53 12.38
N ARG A 113 -17.47 23.64 11.46
CA ARG A 113 -17.56 22.21 11.77
C ARG A 113 -16.12 21.71 11.74
N THR A 114 -15.67 21.13 12.86
CA THR A 114 -14.43 20.36 12.92
C THR A 114 -14.38 19.40 11.72
N ALA A 115 -13.30 19.47 10.93
CA ALA A 115 -13.15 18.58 9.79
C ALA A 115 -13.14 17.13 10.30
N SER A 116 -13.88 16.24 9.63
CA SER A 116 -13.88 14.83 10.04
C SER A 116 -12.50 14.22 9.82
N VAL A 117 -12.11 13.24 10.64
CA VAL A 117 -10.85 12.49 10.48
C VAL A 117 -10.70 11.92 9.07
N SER A 118 -11.80 11.46 8.47
CA SER A 118 -11.82 10.96 7.08
C SER A 118 -11.44 12.03 6.06
N THR A 119 -11.93 13.25 6.25
CA THR A 119 -11.59 14.40 5.41
C THR A 119 -10.10 14.77 5.54
N ILE A 120 -9.58 14.79 6.77
CA ILE A 120 -8.16 15.09 7.02
C ILE A 120 -7.26 14.04 6.36
N ILE A 121 -7.57 12.75 6.54
CA ILE A 121 -6.85 11.64 5.91
C ILE A 121 -6.89 11.75 4.38
N GLY A 122 -8.06 12.01 3.78
CA GLY A 122 -8.17 12.16 2.33
C GLY A 122 -7.29 13.29 1.78
N HIS A 123 -7.34 14.46 2.42
CA HIS A 123 -6.51 15.61 2.01
C HIS A 123 -5.03 15.36 2.22
N PHE A 124 -4.65 14.75 3.34
CA PHE A 124 -3.28 14.37 3.61
C PHE A 124 -2.71 13.50 2.49
N ILE A 125 -3.45 12.47 2.07
CA ILE A 125 -3.02 11.55 1.01
C ILE A 125 -2.83 12.31 -0.31
N GLU A 126 -3.79 13.15 -0.68
CA GLU A 126 -3.73 13.92 -1.92
C GLU A 126 -2.61 14.97 -1.92
N VAL A 127 -2.22 15.48 -0.76
CA VAL A 127 -1.12 16.44 -0.62
C VAL A 127 0.24 15.74 -0.76
N PHE A 128 0.45 14.64 -0.04
CA PHE A 128 1.78 14.04 0.12
C PHE A 128 2.07 12.89 -0.84
N THR A 129 1.09 12.46 -1.63
CA THR A 129 1.26 11.34 -2.55
C THR A 129 0.59 11.57 -3.91
N VAL A 130 1.15 10.98 -4.95
CA VAL A 130 0.62 11.03 -6.33
C VAL A 130 0.33 9.61 -6.83
N PRO A 131 -0.76 9.37 -7.59
CA PRO A 131 -0.98 8.08 -8.24
C PRO A 131 0.17 7.70 -9.17
N ILE A 132 0.47 6.42 -9.26
CA ILE A 132 1.44 5.86 -10.22
C ILE A 132 0.77 4.77 -11.05
N ALA A 133 1.37 4.44 -12.19
CA ALA A 133 0.93 3.32 -13.00
C ALA A 133 1.29 1.97 -12.35
N ALA A 134 0.50 0.93 -12.63
CA ALA A 134 0.69 -0.41 -12.07
C ALA A 134 2.03 -1.08 -12.48
N ASN A 135 2.69 -0.57 -13.52
CA ASN A 135 4.00 -1.03 -13.99
C ASN A 135 5.16 -0.21 -13.39
N ASP A 136 4.91 0.79 -12.54
CA ASP A 136 5.98 1.47 -11.81
C ASP A 136 6.48 0.58 -10.67
N VAL A 137 7.63 -0.04 -10.88
CA VAL A 137 8.26 -0.98 -9.95
C VAL A 137 9.16 -0.28 -8.91
N VAL A 138 9.32 1.05 -8.99
CA VAL A 138 10.27 1.81 -8.16
C VAL A 138 9.58 2.84 -7.28
N ASN A 139 8.66 3.66 -7.79
CA ASN A 139 8.11 4.77 -7.00
C ASN A 139 6.81 4.36 -6.29
N PHE A 140 6.88 3.76 -5.11
CA PHE A 140 5.66 3.32 -4.39
C PHE A 140 5.71 3.70 -2.90
N VAL A 141 4.53 3.77 -2.29
CA VAL A 141 4.35 4.04 -0.86
C VAL A 141 4.32 2.70 -0.11
N PRO A 142 5.18 2.51 0.92
CA PRO A 142 5.16 1.32 1.75
C PRO A 142 3.79 1.16 2.43
N ASN A 143 3.30 -0.06 2.53
CA ASN A 143 2.02 -0.36 3.16
C ASN A 143 2.09 -0.64 4.66
N HIS A 144 3.28 -0.95 5.18
CA HIS A 144 3.54 -1.23 6.59
C HIS A 144 4.98 -0.87 6.95
N GLY A 145 5.27 -0.82 8.25
CA GLY A 145 6.58 -0.45 8.78
C GLY A 145 6.78 1.08 8.91
N PRO A 146 7.98 1.51 9.34
CA PRO A 146 8.25 2.89 9.74
C PRO A 146 8.15 3.91 8.59
N PHE A 147 8.21 3.43 7.34
CA PHE A 147 8.17 4.28 6.14
C PHE A 147 6.78 4.35 5.50
N ALA A 148 5.79 3.65 6.07
CA ALA A 148 4.45 3.57 5.53
C ALA A 148 3.66 4.88 5.65
N LEU A 149 2.59 4.98 4.86
CA LEU A 149 1.75 6.19 4.82
C LEU A 149 1.15 6.55 6.19
N HIS A 150 0.76 5.54 6.96
CA HIS A 150 0.27 5.71 8.32
C HIS A 150 1.35 6.28 9.26
N SER A 151 2.61 5.81 9.14
CA SER A 151 3.72 6.33 9.94
C SER A 151 4.04 7.77 9.60
N LEU A 152 3.94 8.16 8.32
CA LEU A 152 4.03 9.56 7.93
C LEU A 152 2.86 10.37 8.51
N TYR A 153 1.63 9.85 8.45
CA TYR A 153 0.46 10.54 9.00
C TYR A 153 0.63 10.83 10.49
N ALA A 154 0.98 9.81 11.28
CA ALA A 154 1.21 9.94 12.72
C ALA A 154 2.39 10.88 13.06
N ALA A 155 3.35 11.05 12.14
CA ALA A 155 4.47 11.97 12.33
C ALA A 155 4.11 13.44 12.03
N LEU A 156 3.07 13.70 11.23
CA LEU A 156 2.70 15.04 10.77
C LEU A 156 1.40 15.57 11.39
N VAL A 157 0.49 14.67 11.75
CA VAL A 157 -0.85 15.00 12.23
C VAL A 157 -0.91 14.81 13.74
N ALA A 158 -1.57 15.75 14.43
CA ALA A 158 -1.74 15.68 15.88
C ALA A 158 -2.59 14.47 16.27
N SER A 159 -2.29 13.87 17.42
CA SER A 159 -2.94 12.65 17.92
C SER A 159 -4.46 12.78 18.12
N GLU A 160 -4.98 14.00 18.20
CA GLU A 160 -6.43 14.26 18.25
C GLU A 160 -7.16 13.86 16.94
N TYR A 161 -6.43 13.71 15.84
CA TYR A 161 -6.94 13.25 14.54
C TYR A 161 -6.40 11.87 14.15
N ASP A 162 -5.77 11.15 15.07
CA ASP A 162 -5.25 9.82 14.80
C ASP A 162 -6.37 8.79 14.76
N PRO A 163 -6.40 7.93 13.73
CA PRO A 163 -7.20 6.72 13.80
C PRO A 163 -6.61 5.78 14.87
N PRO A 164 -7.43 4.86 15.42
CA PRO A 164 -7.00 3.99 16.53
C PRO A 164 -5.86 3.05 16.17
N ASP A 165 -5.71 2.70 14.88
CA ASP A 165 -4.66 1.82 14.39
C ASP A 165 -4.45 1.99 12.87
N ALA A 166 -3.35 1.42 12.37
CA ALA A 166 -3.00 1.48 10.94
C ALA A 166 -4.04 0.84 10.01
N THR A 167 -4.74 -0.21 10.45
CA THR A 167 -5.82 -0.84 9.68
C THR A 167 -6.99 0.11 9.52
N SER A 168 -7.37 0.78 10.60
CA SER A 168 -8.41 1.81 10.63
C SER A 168 -8.05 3.00 9.75
N PHE A 169 -6.79 3.48 9.82
CA PHE A 169 -6.25 4.48 8.89
C PHE A 169 -6.48 4.07 7.43
N TYR A 170 -6.04 2.87 7.05
CA TYR A 170 -6.14 2.42 5.66
C TYR A 170 -7.57 2.13 5.21
N LYS A 171 -8.49 1.76 6.11
CA LYS A 171 -9.91 1.63 5.80
C LYS A 171 -10.51 3.00 5.46
N ILE A 172 -10.27 3.99 6.32
CA ILE A 172 -10.75 5.37 6.11
C ILE A 172 -10.14 5.95 4.84
N ALA A 173 -8.81 5.82 4.70
CA ALA A 173 -8.07 6.27 3.53
C ALA A 173 -8.61 5.70 2.22
N SER A 174 -8.92 4.40 2.17
CA SER A 174 -9.45 3.75 0.97
C SER A 174 -10.90 4.16 0.67
N SER A 175 -11.65 4.62 1.69
CA SER A 175 -13.00 5.17 1.51
C SER A 175 -12.99 6.64 1.07
N ALA A 176 -11.96 7.40 1.46
CA ALA A 176 -11.82 8.80 1.13
C ALA A 176 -11.16 8.98 -0.26
N VAL A 177 -10.12 8.21 -0.55
CA VAL A 177 -9.37 8.27 -1.81
C VAL A 177 -9.18 6.85 -2.32
N VAL A 178 -9.30 6.65 -3.63
CA VAL A 178 -8.99 5.36 -4.24
C VAL A 178 -7.50 5.04 -4.00
N LEU A 179 -7.27 4.05 -3.15
CA LEU A 179 -5.94 3.52 -2.86
C LEU A 179 -5.79 2.14 -3.50
N ASP A 180 -5.41 2.16 -4.78
CA ASP A 180 -5.04 0.94 -5.48
C ASP A 180 -3.77 0.35 -4.86
N ARG A 181 -3.67 -0.98 -4.87
CA ARG A 181 -2.57 -1.71 -4.24
C ARG A 181 -2.09 -2.81 -5.16
N GLN A 182 -0.81 -3.12 -5.04
CA GLN A 182 -0.19 -4.22 -5.78
C GLN A 182 0.65 -5.04 -4.83
N ARG A 183 0.36 -6.34 -4.70
CA ARG A 183 1.23 -7.26 -3.95
C ARG A 183 2.51 -7.46 -4.77
N ALA A 184 3.61 -6.88 -4.35
CA ALA A 184 4.91 -7.07 -4.98
C ALA A 184 6.05 -6.85 -3.99
N ILE A 185 7.17 -7.51 -4.21
CA ILE A 185 8.39 -7.36 -3.41
C ILE A 185 9.01 -6.02 -3.73
N ARG A 186 9.38 -5.29 -2.69
CA ARG A 186 9.90 -3.94 -2.79
C ARG A 186 11.27 -3.82 -2.16
N TYR A 187 12.06 -2.90 -2.69
CA TYR A 187 13.44 -2.71 -2.29
C TYR A 187 13.64 -1.25 -1.91
N TYR A 188 14.38 -1.03 -0.82
CA TYR A 188 14.69 0.29 -0.34
C TYR A 188 16.16 0.36 0.05
N ALA A 189 16.78 1.50 -0.22
CA ALA A 189 18.01 1.91 0.42
C ALA A 189 17.65 2.70 1.69
N ILE A 190 18.27 2.35 2.80
CA ILE A 190 18.18 3.05 4.08
C ILE A 190 19.58 3.62 4.36
N PRO A 191 19.74 4.94 4.45
CA PRO A 191 21.03 5.53 4.78
C PRO A 191 21.55 5.02 6.14
N PRO A 192 22.88 4.83 6.31
CA PRO A 192 23.93 5.26 5.38
C PRO A 192 24.23 4.30 4.22
N SER A 193 24.01 2.98 4.37
CA SER A 193 24.40 1.99 3.33
C SER A 193 23.57 0.70 3.36
N ASP A 194 22.43 0.67 4.05
CA ASP A 194 21.65 -0.55 4.18
C ASP A 194 20.68 -0.68 3.00
N VAL A 195 20.46 -1.90 2.53
CA VAL A 195 19.40 -2.21 1.58
C VAL A 195 18.46 -3.24 2.19
N VAL A 196 17.16 -2.96 2.13
CA VAL A 196 16.13 -3.81 2.72
C VAL A 196 15.17 -4.28 1.65
N GLN A 197 14.92 -5.58 1.67
CA GLN A 197 13.84 -6.21 0.92
C GLN A 197 12.59 -6.25 1.81
N LEU A 198 11.52 -5.59 1.36
CA LEU A 198 10.22 -5.62 2.01
C LEU A 198 9.29 -6.56 1.23
N PRO A 199 8.99 -7.75 1.77
CA PRO A 199 8.03 -8.66 1.15
C PRO A 199 6.62 -8.05 1.21
N PRO A 200 5.71 -8.49 0.33
CA PRO A 200 4.34 -8.02 0.34
C PRO A 200 3.62 -8.51 1.61
N ALA A 201 3.44 -7.63 2.61
CA ALA A 201 2.54 -7.89 3.73
C ALA A 201 1.10 -7.48 3.37
N GLY A 202 0.09 -8.22 3.82
CA GLY A 202 -1.33 -7.87 3.61
C GLY A 202 -1.69 -7.64 2.13
N LYS A 203 -2.35 -6.50 1.83
CA LYS A 203 -2.82 -6.13 0.48
C LYS A 203 -1.74 -5.54 -0.46
N GLY A 204 -0.48 -5.51 -0.05
CA GLY A 204 0.64 -4.96 -0.83
C GLY A 204 0.77 -3.41 -0.77
N PRO A 205 1.89 -2.85 -1.28
CA PRO A 205 2.14 -1.42 -1.40
C PRO A 205 1.04 -0.68 -2.17
N ILE A 206 0.90 0.60 -1.83
CA ILE A 206 -0.06 1.50 -2.48
C ILE A 206 0.53 1.94 -3.82
N LEU A 207 -0.28 1.92 -4.88
CA LEU A 207 0.06 2.46 -6.20
C LEU A 207 0.02 3.99 -6.19
N ARG A 208 0.86 4.55 -5.32
CA ARG A 208 1.14 5.98 -5.21
C ARG A 208 2.60 6.17 -4.86
N ALA A 209 3.19 7.28 -5.28
CA ALA A 209 4.52 7.71 -4.88
C ALA A 209 4.42 8.87 -3.90
N TYR A 210 5.37 8.98 -2.98
CA TYR A 210 5.56 10.21 -2.23
C TYR A 210 5.94 11.36 -3.17
N LEU A 211 5.38 12.54 -2.91
CA LEU A 211 5.71 13.76 -3.61
C LEU A 211 7.21 14.13 -3.47
N LYS A 212 7.88 14.38 -4.59
CA LYS A 212 9.33 14.68 -4.60
C LYS A 212 9.66 16.13 -4.25
N THR A 213 8.71 17.05 -4.38
CA THR A 213 8.93 18.49 -4.25
C THR A 213 9.02 18.92 -2.79
N SER A 214 10.01 19.76 -2.48
CA SER A 214 10.23 20.26 -1.12
C SER A 214 9.95 21.70 -0.80
N ARG A 215 9.47 22.44 -1.80
CA ARG A 215 9.19 23.87 -1.67
C ARG A 215 7.72 24.12 -1.94
N LEU A 216 7.09 24.88 -1.04
CA LEU A 216 5.67 25.25 -1.13
C LEU A 216 5.30 25.84 -2.51
N HIS A 217 6.18 26.67 -3.06
CA HIS A 217 5.95 27.38 -4.35
C HIS A 217 6.13 26.47 -5.57
N ALA A 218 6.82 25.35 -5.42
CA ALA A 218 7.03 24.36 -6.49
C ALA A 218 5.93 23.29 -6.53
N LEU A 219 4.96 23.36 -5.60
CA LEU A 219 3.78 22.50 -5.61
C LEU A 219 2.81 22.94 -6.72
N PRO A 220 2.10 22.00 -7.38
CA PRO A 220 0.96 22.33 -8.21
C PRO A 220 -0.05 23.20 -7.46
N ALA A 221 -0.68 24.17 -8.13
CA ALA A 221 -1.56 25.14 -7.48
C ALA A 221 -2.65 24.50 -6.61
N GLU A 222 -3.20 23.37 -7.07
CA GLU A 222 -4.22 22.61 -6.34
C GLU A 222 -3.63 21.90 -5.10
N THR A 223 -2.48 21.23 -5.24
CA THR A 223 -1.76 20.61 -4.11
C THR A 223 -1.36 21.65 -3.07
N ARG A 224 -0.88 22.82 -3.51
CA ARG A 224 -0.54 23.95 -2.64
C ARG A 224 -1.76 24.42 -1.86
N ARG A 225 -2.91 24.58 -2.53
CA ARG A 225 -4.17 24.98 -1.88
C ARG A 225 -4.60 23.96 -0.82
N ARG A 226 -4.50 22.66 -1.12
CA ARG A 226 -4.83 21.59 -0.17
C ARG A 226 -3.89 21.55 1.03
N LEU A 227 -2.59 21.76 0.81
CA LEU A 227 -1.62 21.86 1.90
C LEU A 227 -1.92 23.06 2.80
N LEU A 228 -2.28 24.22 2.25
CA LEU A 228 -2.66 25.40 3.05
C LEU A 228 -3.88 25.12 3.93
N GLY A 229 -4.93 24.49 3.37
CA GLY A 229 -6.12 24.11 4.14
C GLY A 229 -5.84 23.06 5.21
N LEU A 230 -4.98 22.07 4.90
CA LEU A 230 -4.54 21.07 5.86
C LEU A 230 -3.76 21.71 7.01
N ALA A 231 -2.83 22.62 6.69
CA ALA A 231 -2.03 23.35 7.68
C ALA A 231 -2.90 24.19 8.63
N GLU A 232 -3.94 24.84 8.11
CA GLU A 232 -4.91 25.60 8.91
C GLU A 232 -5.67 24.69 9.90
N VAL A 233 -6.17 23.55 9.43
CA VAL A 233 -6.88 22.57 10.29
C VAL A 233 -5.96 22.03 11.38
N LEU A 234 -4.71 21.71 11.02
CA LEU A 234 -3.71 21.18 11.96
C LEU A 234 -3.09 22.26 12.85
N LYS A 235 -3.41 23.54 12.62
CA LYS A 235 -2.81 24.70 13.30
C LYS A 235 -1.27 24.70 13.23
N GLN A 236 -0.73 24.31 12.08
CA GLN A 236 0.72 24.25 11.81
C GLN A 236 1.09 25.16 10.64
N SER A 237 2.36 25.54 10.54
CA SER A 237 2.87 26.22 9.34
C SER A 237 2.95 25.24 8.16
N PRO A 238 2.53 25.64 6.94
CA PRO A 238 2.73 24.82 5.73
C PRO A 238 4.19 24.45 5.48
N ASP A 239 5.11 25.36 5.81
CA ASP A 239 6.55 25.14 5.65
C ASP A 239 7.08 24.14 6.68
N ASP A 240 6.58 24.16 7.91
CA ASP A 240 6.97 23.20 8.95
C ASP A 240 6.46 21.78 8.62
N LEU A 241 5.24 21.68 8.10
CA LEU A 241 4.67 20.42 7.61
C LEU A 241 5.49 19.83 6.47
N LEU A 242 5.87 20.65 5.48
CA LEU A 242 6.78 20.21 4.41
C LEU A 242 8.15 19.82 4.97
N ALA A 243 8.73 20.61 5.87
CA ALA A 243 10.03 20.29 6.46
C ALA A 243 10.02 18.96 7.23
N ALA A 244 8.95 18.66 7.98
CA ALA A 244 8.76 17.38 8.65
C ALA A 244 8.57 16.24 7.65
N TYR A 245 7.79 16.47 6.59
CA TYR A 245 7.62 15.53 5.48
C TYR A 245 8.96 15.18 4.80
N HIS A 246 9.82 16.16 4.50
CA HIS A 246 11.14 15.91 3.91
C HIS A 246 12.06 15.14 4.85
N ARG A 247 12.05 15.46 6.13
CA ARG A 247 12.83 14.70 7.13
C ARG A 247 12.44 13.23 7.15
N PHE A 248 11.16 12.92 6.97
CA PHE A 248 10.69 11.54 6.83
C PHE A 248 11.22 10.87 5.55
N LEU A 249 11.13 11.55 4.40
CA LEU A 249 11.59 10.99 3.12
C LEU A 249 13.10 10.75 3.05
N MET A 250 13.90 11.51 3.79
CA MET A 250 15.36 11.32 3.81
C MET A 250 15.79 10.02 4.49
N GLN A 251 14.88 9.31 5.16
CA GLN A 251 15.19 8.07 5.89
C GLN A 251 15.18 6.82 4.99
N PHE A 252 14.65 6.90 3.78
CA PHE A 252 14.58 5.77 2.86
C PHE A 252 14.51 6.23 1.40
N THR A 253 14.97 5.40 0.50
CA THR A 253 14.85 5.64 -0.94
C THR A 253 14.37 4.36 -1.61
N PRO A 254 13.21 4.34 -2.28
CA PRO A 254 12.81 3.21 -3.11
C PRO A 254 13.83 2.96 -4.21
N ILE A 255 14.26 1.71 -4.37
CA ILE A 255 15.25 1.28 -5.38
C ILE A 255 14.71 0.12 -6.20
N SER A 256 15.32 -0.12 -7.36
CA SER A 256 15.00 -1.28 -8.19
C SER A 256 15.62 -2.58 -7.66
N LYS A 257 15.06 -3.72 -8.07
CA LYS A 257 15.65 -5.06 -7.83
C LYS A 257 17.11 -5.13 -8.30
N ALA A 258 17.40 -4.56 -9.48
CA ALA A 258 18.76 -4.53 -10.04
C ALA A 258 19.74 -3.75 -9.15
N GLN A 259 19.32 -2.62 -8.59
CA GLN A 259 20.13 -1.85 -7.64
C GLN A 259 20.36 -2.62 -6.34
N PHE A 260 19.32 -3.28 -5.81
CA PHE A 260 19.42 -4.12 -4.63
C PHE A 260 20.43 -5.27 -4.82
N THR A 261 20.31 -6.04 -5.91
CA THR A 261 21.23 -7.14 -6.22
C THR A 261 22.67 -6.66 -6.39
N LYS A 262 22.88 -5.52 -7.08
CA LYS A 262 24.21 -4.92 -7.22
C LYS A 262 24.82 -4.52 -5.87
N HIS A 263 24.00 -4.08 -4.92
CA HIS A 263 24.46 -3.75 -3.58
C HIS A 263 24.85 -5.00 -2.80
N GLN A 264 24.03 -6.05 -2.84
CA GLN A 264 24.35 -7.32 -2.19
C GLN A 264 25.66 -7.94 -2.69
N GLN A 265 25.90 -7.91 -4.00
CA GLN A 265 27.13 -8.42 -4.63
C GLN A 265 28.40 -7.64 -4.23
N ARG A 266 28.28 -6.39 -3.79
CA ARG A 266 29.43 -5.56 -3.34
C ARG A 266 29.78 -5.79 -1.88
N THR A 267 28.84 -6.33 -1.10
CA THR A 267 28.97 -6.57 0.33
C THR A 267 29.23 -8.05 0.66
N SER A 268 29.23 -8.94 -0.34
CA SER A 268 29.64 -10.35 -0.25
C SER A 268 31.09 -10.50 -0.68
#